data_AF-A0A929YXY2-F1
#
_entry.id   AF-A0A929YXY2-F1
#
_cell.length_a   1.000
_cell.length_b   1.000
_cell.length_c   1.000
_cell.angle_alpha   90.00
_cell.angle_beta   90.00
_cell.angle_gamma   90.00
#
_symmetry.space_group_name_H-M   'P 1'
#
loop_
_entity.id
_entity.type
_entity.pdbx_description
1 polymer ?
#
loop_
_entity_poly.entity_id
_entity_poly.type
_entity_poly.pdbx_seq_one_letter_code
_entity_poly.pdbx_strand_id
1 'polypeptide(L)'
;KVYIFDEKYAGESTSDRLARLRAMMKERGIDYHFIGSLDDIAYVLNIRANDVQCNPVVISYLLVSDKACNLYIDKSKLSEEVANYLKENNVCIKPYEVIGRDVSDIESRKTLYLEPRKTNVAVYSSIARGVNVVTGTNLTSLMKCHKNEIEIKNTKNAYIKDGVALVRFLNWLETGIPTGTITEMIASEKLLEFRKQQDLFIEDSFESISAYGANASMPHYKPSHENPVKVEPRGLYLIDSGGHYLDGTTDITRTIAVGKLKEEEIYHYTLVLKAHINLMEAKFLEGTNGGYLDAFTRYCLWKNRINFNHGTGHGVGHVLNVHEGPQRIATAGNEYPMEVGMVTSDEPGIYISGSHGIRIESIMVCVEDEMTEFGQFLKFDNLTVVPIDTRPVDKSLLSDDEIAWLNDYNKMCYEKLSPYLSGHDLEYLREQCKEI
;
A
#
# COMPACT_ATOMS: atom_id res chain seq x y z
N LYS A 1 -12.34 19.02 -2.14
CA LYS A 1 -12.41 19.91 -0.93
C LYS A 1 -11.70 19.18 0.21
N VAL A 2 -11.10 19.91 1.15
CA VAL A 2 -10.42 19.28 2.30
C VAL A 2 -11.45 18.82 3.33
N TYR A 3 -11.19 17.69 3.98
CA TYR A 3 -11.95 17.19 5.12
C TYR A 3 -11.00 16.76 6.25
N ILE A 4 -11.52 16.75 7.49
CA ILE A 4 -10.79 16.32 8.69
C ILE A 4 -10.77 14.79 8.71
N PHE A 5 -9.60 14.21 8.95
CA PHE A 5 -9.42 12.78 9.17
C PHE A 5 -9.53 12.51 10.67
N ASP A 6 -10.66 11.94 11.08
CA ASP A 6 -11.03 11.73 12.48
C ASP A 6 -9.98 10.88 13.23
N GLU A 7 -9.71 11.24 14.48
CA GLU A 7 -8.77 10.55 15.36
C GLU A 7 -9.16 9.09 15.62
N LYS A 8 -10.45 8.73 15.50
CA LYS A 8 -10.87 7.32 15.58
C LYS A 8 -10.28 6.45 14.47
N TYR A 9 -9.89 7.07 13.35
CA TYR A 9 -9.18 6.41 12.25
C TYR A 9 -7.66 6.54 12.40
N ALA A 10 -7.18 7.75 12.71
CA ALA A 10 -5.76 8.08 12.78
C ALA A 10 -5.01 7.59 14.03
N GLY A 11 -5.73 7.41 15.14
CA GLY A 11 -5.18 6.99 16.43
C GLY A 11 -4.35 8.02 17.21
N GLU A 12 -4.10 9.20 16.62
CA GLU A 12 -3.30 10.26 17.23
C GLU A 12 -3.81 11.62 16.74
N SER A 13 -3.88 12.61 17.63
CA SER A 13 -4.32 13.96 17.28
C SER A 13 -3.28 14.72 16.46
N THR A 14 -3.71 15.76 15.73
CA THR A 14 -2.79 16.68 15.04
C THR A 14 -1.85 17.37 16.03
N SER A 15 -2.37 17.73 17.20
CA SER A 15 -1.58 18.39 18.24
C SER A 15 -0.44 17.50 18.75
N ASP A 16 -0.69 16.21 18.94
CA ASP A 16 0.30 15.22 19.39
C ASP A 16 1.33 14.93 18.28
N ARG A 17 0.88 14.79 17.02
CA ARG A 17 1.79 14.63 15.87
C ARG A 17 2.74 15.80 15.72
N LEU A 18 2.24 17.03 15.84
CA LEU A 18 3.07 18.24 15.80
C LEU A 18 4.02 18.33 16.99
N ALA A 19 3.60 17.89 18.19
CA ALA A 19 4.47 17.82 19.36
C ALA A 19 5.62 16.83 19.17
N ARG A 20 5.32 15.61 18.66
CA ARG A 20 6.31 14.58 18.33
C ARG A 20 7.28 15.04 17.25
N LEU A 21 6.78 15.69 16.19
CA LEU A 21 7.61 16.28 15.14
C LEU A 21 8.59 17.32 15.72
N ARG A 22 8.11 18.23 16.56
CA ARG A 22 8.94 19.27 17.21
C ARG A 22 9.98 18.67 18.16
N ALA A 23 9.65 17.57 18.85
CA ALA A 23 10.61 16.86 19.69
C ALA A 23 11.78 16.30 18.85
N MET A 24 11.48 15.64 17.72
CA MET A 24 12.50 15.15 16.78
C MET A 24 13.34 16.29 16.19
N MET A 25 12.71 17.43 15.85
CA MET A 25 13.42 18.62 15.38
C MET A 25 14.41 19.14 16.43
N LYS A 26 13.97 19.25 17.69
CA LYS A 26 14.80 19.75 18.80
C LYS A 26 16.01 18.85 19.07
N GLU A 27 15.81 17.53 19.08
CA GLU A 27 16.90 16.55 19.27
C GLU A 27 17.99 16.68 18.21
N ARG A 28 17.60 17.01 16.97
CA ARG A 28 18.50 17.15 15.81
C ARG A 28 19.01 18.57 15.58
N GLY A 29 18.69 19.53 16.45
CA GLY A 29 19.09 20.92 16.31
C GLY A 29 18.50 21.63 15.07
N ILE A 30 17.29 21.23 14.67
CA ILE A 30 16.54 21.77 13.53
C ILE A 30 15.65 22.92 14.01
N ASP A 31 15.80 24.12 13.43
CA ASP A 31 14.94 25.27 13.72
C ASP A 31 13.65 25.26 12.87
N TYR A 32 13.77 24.85 11.61
CA TYR A 32 12.66 24.80 10.65
C TYR A 32 12.65 23.47 9.91
N HIS A 33 11.47 22.89 9.71
CA HIS A 33 11.28 21.75 8.81
C HIS A 33 10.32 22.16 7.68
N PHE A 34 10.84 22.15 6.46
CA PHE A 34 10.03 22.28 5.25
C PHE A 34 9.55 20.89 4.81
N ILE A 35 8.25 20.76 4.53
CA ILE A 35 7.63 19.54 4.03
C ILE A 35 6.88 19.89 2.74
N GLY A 36 7.31 19.29 1.63
CA GLY A 36 6.71 19.46 0.30
C GLY A 36 5.90 18.26 -0.19
N SER A 37 5.98 17.12 0.48
CA SER A 37 5.15 15.94 0.20
C SER A 37 3.74 16.13 0.70
N LEU A 38 2.77 15.83 -0.15
CA LEU A 38 1.36 16.00 0.22
C LEU A 38 0.89 14.94 1.22
N ASP A 39 1.46 13.73 1.18
CA ASP A 39 1.16 12.62 2.11
C ASP A 39 1.67 12.91 3.52
N ASP A 40 2.88 13.48 3.64
CA ASP A 40 3.44 13.92 4.93
C ASP A 40 2.61 15.04 5.57
N ILE A 41 2.13 16.00 4.76
CA ILE A 41 1.28 17.10 5.22
C ILE A 41 -0.10 16.58 5.66
N ALA A 42 -0.72 15.73 4.84
CA ALA A 42 -2.00 15.09 5.14
C ALA A 42 -1.93 14.27 6.44
N TYR A 43 -0.83 13.51 6.63
CA TYR A 43 -0.56 12.76 7.85
C TYR A 43 -0.46 13.67 9.08
N VAL A 44 0.48 14.61 9.09
CA VAL A 44 0.78 15.37 10.32
C VAL A 44 -0.36 16.28 10.76
N LEU A 45 -1.22 16.69 9.82
CA LEU A 45 -2.37 17.56 10.08
C LEU A 45 -3.72 16.85 10.17
N ASN A 46 -3.77 15.52 10.04
CA ASN A 46 -5.02 14.75 9.97
C ASN A 46 -6.07 15.40 9.04
N ILE A 47 -5.63 15.74 7.83
CA ILE A 47 -6.51 16.22 6.77
C ILE A 47 -6.35 15.36 5.54
N ARG A 48 -7.39 15.30 4.72
CA ARG A 48 -7.39 14.60 3.44
C ARG A 48 -8.11 15.45 2.39
N ALA A 49 -7.84 15.18 1.13
CA ALA A 49 -8.56 15.76 0.00
C ALA A 49 -8.50 14.79 -1.18
N ASN A 50 -8.88 15.25 -2.35
CA ASN A 50 -8.89 14.48 -3.59
C ASN A 50 -8.24 15.29 -4.73
N ASP A 51 -7.18 16.04 -4.40
CA ASP A 51 -6.50 16.89 -5.38
C ASP A 51 -5.65 16.08 -6.36
N VAL A 52 -5.26 14.86 -5.96
CA VAL A 52 -4.50 13.90 -6.78
C VAL A 52 -5.32 12.62 -6.83
N GLN A 53 -5.62 12.13 -8.04
CA GLN A 53 -6.35 10.87 -8.22
C GLN A 53 -5.61 9.73 -7.51
N CYS A 54 -6.37 8.85 -6.86
CA CYS A 54 -5.84 7.68 -6.13
C CYS A 54 -4.88 8.00 -4.97
N ASN A 55 -4.80 9.26 -4.54
CA ASN A 55 -4.01 9.65 -3.37
C ASN A 55 -4.82 10.70 -2.61
N PRO A 56 -5.34 10.40 -1.41
CA PRO A 56 -6.28 11.28 -0.70
C PRO A 56 -5.57 12.46 -0.02
N VAL A 57 -4.81 13.23 -0.79
CA VAL A 57 -3.89 14.28 -0.36
C VAL A 57 -4.32 15.65 -0.88
N VAL A 58 -3.77 16.69 -0.27
CA VAL A 58 -4.09 18.09 -0.58
C VAL A 58 -2.85 18.84 -1.06
N ILE A 59 -2.93 19.48 -2.23
CA ILE A 59 -1.84 20.30 -2.79
C ILE A 59 -1.58 21.48 -1.84
N SER A 60 -0.44 21.43 -1.17
CA SER A 60 -0.04 22.37 -0.13
C SER A 60 1.46 22.27 0.18
N TYR A 61 1.97 23.22 0.96
CA TYR A 61 3.27 23.11 1.65
C TYR A 61 3.08 23.26 3.15
N LEU A 62 4.04 22.75 3.93
CA LEU A 62 4.10 22.98 5.37
C LEU A 62 5.49 23.47 5.77
N LEU A 63 5.52 24.52 6.59
CA LEU A 63 6.74 24.99 7.25
C LEU A 63 6.51 24.99 8.77
N VAL A 64 7.23 24.12 9.47
CA VAL A 64 7.10 23.93 10.92
C VAL A 64 8.32 24.50 11.63
N SER A 65 8.10 25.19 12.74
CA SER A 65 9.14 25.59 13.70
C SER A 65 8.74 25.18 15.13
N ASP A 66 9.58 25.51 16.10
CA ASP A 66 9.31 25.31 17.53
C ASP A 66 8.00 25.97 18.00
N LYS A 67 7.62 27.10 17.39
CA LYS A 67 6.48 27.94 17.81
C LYS A 67 5.36 28.04 16.78
N ALA A 68 5.63 27.77 15.51
CA ALA A 68 4.67 27.97 14.43
C ALA A 68 4.51 26.71 13.57
N CYS A 69 3.34 26.60 12.95
CA CYS A 69 3.05 25.62 11.90
C CYS A 69 2.28 26.36 10.81
N ASN A 70 2.91 26.60 9.67
CA ASN A 70 2.32 27.36 8.56
C ASN A 70 1.94 26.40 7.42
N LEU A 71 0.64 26.26 7.16
CA LEU A 71 0.09 25.53 6.02
C LEU A 71 -0.15 26.48 4.87
N TYR A 72 0.52 26.26 3.74
CA TYR A 72 0.39 27.06 2.52
C TYR A 72 -0.54 26.32 1.56
N ILE A 73 -1.74 26.85 1.36
CA ILE A 73 -2.83 26.19 0.65
C ILE A 73 -3.75 27.23 0.00
N ASP A 74 -4.41 26.84 -1.10
CA ASP A 74 -5.55 27.61 -1.60
C ASP A 74 -6.71 27.55 -0.59
N LYS A 75 -7.00 28.70 0.03
CA LYS A 75 -8.09 28.84 1.02
C LYS A 75 -9.45 28.43 0.47
N SER A 76 -9.67 28.50 -0.84
CA SER A 76 -10.91 28.06 -1.47
C SER A 76 -11.19 26.57 -1.22
N LYS A 77 -10.18 25.77 -0.88
CA LYS A 77 -10.30 24.33 -0.62
C LYS A 77 -10.83 24.00 0.78
N LEU A 78 -10.77 24.95 1.71
CA LEU A 78 -11.12 24.77 3.11
C LEU A 78 -12.59 25.14 3.37
N SER A 79 -13.28 24.32 4.15
CA SER A 79 -14.54 24.73 4.81
C SER A 79 -14.23 25.52 6.07
N GLU A 80 -15.24 26.19 6.64
CA GLU A 80 -15.12 26.87 7.93
C GLU A 80 -14.75 25.90 9.06
N GLU A 81 -15.35 24.71 9.05
CA GLU A 81 -15.04 23.62 9.98
C GLU A 81 -13.55 23.23 9.95
N VAL A 82 -13.01 22.95 8.76
CA VAL A 82 -11.58 22.57 8.61
C VAL A 82 -10.67 23.74 9.00
N ALA A 83 -11.03 24.98 8.65
CA ALA A 83 -10.25 26.15 9.02
C ALA A 83 -10.21 26.37 10.53
N ASN A 84 -11.32 26.13 11.24
CA ASN A 84 -11.39 26.20 12.69
C ASN A 84 -10.58 25.07 13.34
N TYR A 85 -10.71 23.82 12.86
CA TYR A 85 -9.91 22.69 13.33
C TYR A 85 -8.40 22.94 13.22
N LEU A 86 -7.93 23.45 12.08
CA LEU A 86 -6.52 23.81 11.87
C LEU A 86 -6.07 24.91 12.84
N LYS A 87 -6.91 25.93 13.06
CA LYS A 87 -6.63 27.03 13.99
C LYS A 87 -6.54 26.54 15.44
N GLU A 88 -7.44 25.67 15.87
CA GLU A 88 -7.43 25.05 17.21
C GLU A 88 -6.15 24.23 17.44
N ASN A 89 -5.63 23.61 16.39
CA ASN A 89 -4.34 22.91 16.39
C ASN A 89 -3.12 23.84 16.17
N ASN A 90 -3.29 25.16 16.30
CA ASN A 90 -2.25 26.16 16.11
C ASN A 90 -1.56 26.14 14.72
N VAL A 91 -2.32 25.81 13.68
CA VAL A 91 -1.88 25.85 12.28
C VAL A 91 -2.33 27.16 11.64
N CYS A 92 -1.37 27.96 11.17
CA CYS A 92 -1.64 29.19 10.45
C CYS A 92 -1.83 28.91 8.96
N ILE A 93 -2.96 29.32 8.40
CA ILE A 93 -3.28 29.15 6.98
C ILE A 93 -2.77 30.34 6.18
N LYS A 94 -1.86 30.09 5.24
CA LYS A 94 -1.27 31.07 4.33
C LYS A 94 -1.59 30.73 2.86
N PRO A 95 -1.63 31.73 1.95
CA PRO A 95 -1.75 31.46 0.52
C PRO A 95 -0.60 30.59 0.01
N TYR A 96 -0.90 29.68 -0.92
CA TYR A 96 0.05 28.71 -1.46
C TYR A 96 1.32 29.38 -2.04
N GLU A 97 1.16 30.52 -2.68
CA GLU A 97 2.21 31.25 -3.42
C GLU A 97 3.22 31.95 -2.49
N VAL A 98 2.89 32.09 -1.20
CA VAL A 98 3.72 32.86 -0.24
C VAL A 98 4.87 32.03 0.32
N ILE A 99 4.89 30.70 0.13
CA ILE A 99 5.94 29.80 0.66
C ILE A 99 7.35 30.29 0.38
N GLY A 100 7.63 30.73 -0.86
CA GLY A 100 8.97 31.18 -1.25
C GLY A 100 9.43 32.41 -0.45
N ARG A 101 8.51 33.33 -0.14
CA ARG A 101 8.79 34.50 0.69
C ARG A 101 9.13 34.08 2.12
N ASP A 102 8.28 33.26 2.73
CA ASP A 102 8.48 32.84 4.12
C ASP A 102 9.76 32.01 4.31
N VAL A 103 10.11 31.18 3.32
CA VAL A 103 11.39 30.45 3.31
C VAL A 103 12.58 31.41 3.16
N SER A 104 12.43 32.50 2.39
CA SER A 104 13.46 33.54 2.25
C SER A 104 13.59 34.44 3.48
N ASP A 105 12.59 34.47 4.36
CA ASP A 105 12.59 35.24 5.60
C ASP A 105 13.25 34.47 6.77
N ILE A 106 13.66 33.21 6.57
CA ILE A 106 14.39 32.43 7.57
C ILE A 106 15.74 33.12 7.87
N GLU A 107 15.97 33.44 9.14
CA GLU A 107 17.15 34.15 9.60
C GLU A 107 18.45 33.36 9.31
N SER A 108 19.53 34.10 9.05
CA SER A 108 20.87 33.51 8.88
C SER A 108 21.28 32.69 10.10
N ARG A 109 22.04 31.61 9.89
CA ARG A 109 22.49 30.62 10.89
C ARG A 109 21.42 29.70 11.46
N LYS A 110 20.14 29.89 11.11
CA LYS A 110 19.08 28.92 11.42
C LYS A 110 19.27 27.63 10.61
N THR A 111 18.88 26.51 11.19
CA THR A 111 18.92 25.20 10.54
C THR A 111 17.56 24.88 9.91
N LEU A 112 17.54 24.74 8.58
CA LEU A 112 16.38 24.29 7.80
C LEU A 112 16.58 22.83 7.38
N TYR A 113 15.65 21.96 7.77
CA TYR A 113 15.60 20.56 7.36
C TYR A 113 14.60 20.34 6.23
N LEU A 114 15.00 19.58 5.21
CA LEU A 114 14.16 19.21 4.08
C LEU A 114 14.57 17.88 3.46
N GLU A 115 13.62 17.20 2.83
CA GLU A 115 13.91 16.06 1.96
C GLU A 115 14.17 16.51 0.52
N PRO A 116 15.38 16.28 -0.03
CA PRO A 116 15.73 16.78 -1.37
C PRO A 116 14.81 16.25 -2.47
N ARG A 117 14.42 14.97 -2.40
CA ARG A 117 13.58 14.32 -3.41
C ARG A 117 12.14 14.83 -3.41
N LYS A 118 11.70 15.48 -2.32
CA LYS A 118 10.35 16.02 -2.14
C LYS A 118 10.33 17.56 -2.07
N THR A 119 11.43 18.20 -2.45
CA THR A 119 11.57 19.66 -2.48
C THR A 119 11.82 20.12 -3.90
N ASN A 120 10.93 20.96 -4.44
CA ASN A 120 11.12 21.51 -5.77
C ASN A 120 12.21 22.60 -5.79
N VAL A 121 12.79 22.83 -6.97
CA VAL A 121 13.89 23.77 -7.18
C VAL A 121 13.51 25.22 -6.83
N ALA A 122 12.25 25.63 -7.04
CA ALA A 122 11.83 27.01 -6.77
C ALA A 122 11.86 27.33 -5.27
N VAL A 123 11.36 26.43 -4.42
CA VAL A 123 11.43 26.57 -2.95
C VAL A 123 12.88 26.44 -2.47
N TYR A 124 13.65 25.50 -3.00
CA TYR A 124 15.05 25.37 -2.62
C TYR A 124 15.85 26.65 -2.96
N SER A 125 15.57 27.26 -4.10
CA SER A 125 16.25 28.48 -4.56
C SER A 125 15.85 29.73 -3.78
N SER A 126 14.73 29.71 -3.03
CA SER A 126 14.31 30.84 -2.20
C SER A 126 14.97 30.85 -0.81
N ILE A 127 15.73 29.81 -0.45
CA ILE A 127 16.41 29.74 0.85
C ILE A 127 17.43 30.88 0.97
N ALA A 128 17.33 31.65 2.05
CA ALA A 128 18.20 32.80 2.29
C ALA A 128 19.67 32.41 2.46
N ARG A 129 20.57 33.30 2.03
CA ARG A 129 22.02 33.09 2.20
C ARG A 129 22.37 32.99 3.69
N GLY A 130 23.12 31.95 4.04
CA GLY A 130 23.61 31.71 5.39
C GLY A 130 22.67 30.90 6.29
N VAL A 131 21.52 30.45 5.78
CA VAL A 131 20.75 29.36 6.41
C VAL A 131 21.55 28.06 6.29
N ASN A 132 21.60 27.28 7.37
CA ASN A 132 22.21 25.96 7.39
C ASN A 132 21.20 24.93 6.88
N VAL A 133 21.39 24.41 5.67
CA VAL A 133 20.47 23.41 5.09
C VAL A 133 20.94 22.02 5.46
N VAL A 134 20.10 21.28 6.17
CA VAL A 134 20.30 19.86 6.50
C VAL A 134 19.29 19.04 5.70
N THR A 135 19.75 17.92 5.15
CA THR A 135 18.93 17.07 4.29
C THR A 135 18.78 15.67 4.85
N GLY A 136 17.64 15.04 4.56
CA GLY A 136 17.37 13.65 4.89
C GLY A 136 15.90 13.32 4.64
N THR A 137 15.50 12.08 4.91
CA THR A 137 14.08 11.68 4.84
C THR A 137 13.24 12.56 5.77
N ASN A 138 12.06 12.99 5.32
CA ASN A 138 11.16 13.79 6.14
C ASN A 138 10.93 13.11 7.50
N LEU A 139 10.95 13.90 8.58
CA LEU A 139 10.72 13.35 9.92
C LEU A 139 9.32 12.75 10.05
N THR A 140 8.34 13.33 9.37
CA THR A 140 6.97 12.80 9.28
C THR A 140 6.89 11.48 8.50
N SER A 141 7.79 11.24 7.53
CA SER A 141 7.87 9.96 6.82
C SER A 141 8.39 8.87 7.75
N LEU A 142 9.36 9.21 8.62
CA LEU A 142 9.81 8.33 9.71
C LEU A 142 8.75 8.12 10.79
N MET A 143 7.83 9.07 10.99
CA MET A 143 6.72 8.89 11.95
C MET A 143 5.62 7.99 11.38
N LYS A 144 5.21 8.20 10.13
CA LYS A 144 4.05 7.51 9.53
C LYS A 144 4.36 6.10 9.02
N CYS A 145 5.64 5.75 8.85
CA CYS A 145 5.99 4.38 8.50
C CYS A 145 5.66 3.38 9.62
N HIS A 146 5.68 3.80 10.89
CA HIS A 146 5.23 3.00 12.02
C HIS A 146 3.75 3.26 12.31
N LYS A 147 2.89 2.33 11.91
CA LYS A 147 1.45 2.44 12.17
C LYS A 147 1.18 2.13 13.64
N ASN A 148 0.35 2.96 14.28
CA ASN A 148 -0.11 2.69 15.64
C ASN A 148 -1.18 1.58 15.66
N GLU A 149 -1.54 1.11 16.85
CA GLU A 149 -2.53 0.02 17.01
C GLU A 149 -3.90 0.34 16.41
N ILE A 150 -4.33 1.61 16.47
CA ILE A 150 -5.61 2.06 15.89
C ILE A 150 -5.52 2.04 14.36
N GLU A 151 -4.44 2.56 13.77
CA GLU A 151 -4.21 2.51 12.32
C GLU A 151 -4.15 1.05 11.82
N ILE A 152 -3.46 0.15 12.53
CA ILE A 152 -3.38 -1.29 12.19
C ILE A 152 -4.76 -1.94 12.29
N LYS A 153 -5.50 -1.70 13.39
CA LYS A 153 -6.85 -2.25 13.59
C LYS A 153 -7.81 -1.79 12.50
N ASN A 154 -7.79 -0.51 12.16
CA ASN A 154 -8.62 0.04 11.10
C ASN A 154 -8.23 -0.55 9.74
N THR A 155 -6.93 -0.67 9.46
CA THR A 155 -6.44 -1.27 8.22
C THR A 155 -6.94 -2.71 8.07
N LYS A 156 -6.95 -3.51 9.15
CA LYS A 156 -7.54 -4.86 9.16
C LYS A 156 -9.02 -4.85 8.76
N ASN A 157 -9.80 -3.85 9.18
CA ASN A 157 -11.20 -3.71 8.79
C ASN A 157 -11.34 -3.39 7.29
N ALA A 158 -10.50 -2.50 6.76
CA ALA A 158 -10.48 -2.19 5.34
C ALA A 158 -10.22 -3.43 4.47
N TYR A 159 -9.28 -4.30 4.88
CA TYR A 159 -9.02 -5.56 4.17
C TYR A 159 -10.16 -6.58 4.23
N ILE A 160 -10.96 -6.60 5.30
CA ILE A 160 -12.17 -7.43 5.35
C ILE A 160 -13.18 -6.93 4.30
N LYS A 161 -13.41 -5.62 4.22
CA LYS A 161 -14.32 -5.02 3.25
C LYS A 161 -13.86 -5.25 1.82
N ASP A 162 -12.57 -5.02 1.54
CA ASP A 162 -12.02 -5.24 0.20
C ASP A 162 -12.05 -6.73 -0.17
N GLY A 163 -11.85 -7.61 0.82
CA GLY A 163 -12.02 -9.06 0.65
C GLY A 163 -13.45 -9.45 0.27
N VAL A 164 -14.46 -8.86 0.90
CA VAL A 164 -15.87 -9.05 0.53
C VAL A 164 -16.14 -8.58 -0.89
N ALA A 165 -15.62 -7.40 -1.28
CA ALA A 165 -15.77 -6.87 -2.63
C ALA A 165 -15.11 -7.78 -3.68
N LEU A 166 -13.89 -8.25 -3.40
CA LEU A 166 -13.15 -9.15 -4.30
C LEU A 166 -13.83 -10.52 -4.44
N VAL A 167 -14.33 -11.13 -3.36
CA VAL A 167 -15.04 -12.42 -3.47
C VAL A 167 -16.31 -12.30 -4.32
N ARG A 168 -17.09 -11.23 -4.14
CA ARG A 168 -18.27 -10.94 -4.98
C ARG A 168 -17.88 -10.73 -6.44
N PHE A 169 -16.79 -9.98 -6.66
CA PHE A 169 -16.24 -9.75 -7.98
C PHE A 169 -15.79 -11.05 -8.66
N LEU A 170 -15.00 -11.88 -7.99
CA LEU A 170 -14.48 -13.13 -8.55
C LEU A 170 -15.60 -14.13 -8.87
N ASN A 171 -16.60 -14.25 -7.99
CA ASN A 171 -17.80 -15.05 -8.28
C ASN A 171 -18.55 -14.54 -9.53
N TRP A 172 -18.78 -13.23 -9.61
CA TRP A 172 -19.43 -12.61 -10.77
C TRP A 172 -18.60 -12.80 -12.05
N LEU A 173 -17.28 -12.64 -11.96
CA LEU A 173 -16.33 -12.76 -13.07
C LEU A 173 -16.39 -14.17 -13.65
N GLU A 174 -16.22 -15.19 -12.82
CA GLU A 174 -16.22 -16.59 -13.26
C GLU A 174 -17.58 -17.02 -13.82
N THR A 175 -18.67 -16.53 -13.24
CA THR A 175 -20.03 -16.79 -13.78
C THR A 175 -20.23 -16.10 -15.13
N GLY A 176 -19.63 -14.92 -15.32
CA GLY A 176 -19.77 -14.11 -16.52
C GLY A 176 -18.89 -14.56 -17.70
N ILE A 177 -17.69 -15.09 -17.46
CA ILE A 177 -16.74 -15.45 -18.52
C ILE A 177 -17.35 -16.38 -19.60
N PRO A 178 -18.09 -17.45 -19.26
CA PRO A 178 -18.68 -18.34 -20.25
C PRO A 178 -19.71 -17.70 -21.20
N THR A 179 -20.24 -16.51 -20.85
CA THR A 179 -21.20 -15.80 -21.73
C THR A 179 -20.51 -15.08 -22.89
N GLY A 180 -19.18 -14.90 -22.83
CA GLY A 180 -18.39 -14.21 -23.85
C GLY A 180 -18.54 -12.68 -23.87
N THR A 181 -19.11 -12.10 -22.80
CA THR A 181 -19.35 -10.65 -22.68
C THR A 181 -18.31 -9.93 -21.83
N ILE A 182 -17.52 -10.64 -21.02
CA ILE A 182 -16.57 -10.02 -20.10
C ILE A 182 -15.30 -9.59 -20.84
N THR A 183 -14.94 -8.32 -20.69
CA THR A 183 -13.65 -7.78 -21.10
C THR A 183 -12.84 -7.38 -19.87
N GLU A 184 -11.53 -7.21 -20.02
CA GLU A 184 -10.67 -6.70 -18.95
C GLU A 184 -11.18 -5.36 -18.39
N MET A 185 -11.64 -4.45 -19.27
CA MET A 185 -12.18 -3.15 -18.83
C MET A 185 -13.48 -3.31 -18.04
N ILE A 186 -14.40 -4.15 -18.52
CA ILE A 186 -15.67 -4.43 -17.83
C ILE A 186 -15.41 -5.07 -16.45
N ALA A 187 -14.41 -5.94 -16.35
CA ALA A 187 -14.01 -6.54 -15.08
C ALA A 187 -13.46 -5.48 -14.10
N SER A 188 -12.60 -4.58 -14.57
CA SER A 188 -12.06 -3.46 -13.77
C SER A 188 -13.18 -2.57 -13.22
N GLU A 189 -14.11 -2.13 -14.07
CA GLU A 189 -15.26 -1.31 -13.67
C GLU A 189 -16.16 -2.02 -12.67
N LYS A 190 -16.36 -3.34 -12.85
CA LYS A 190 -17.21 -4.12 -11.96
C LYS A 190 -16.61 -4.26 -10.57
N LEU A 191 -15.30 -4.43 -10.45
CA LEU A 191 -14.65 -4.47 -9.14
C LEU A 191 -14.85 -3.15 -8.39
N LEU A 192 -14.70 -2.00 -9.07
CA LEU A 192 -14.99 -0.69 -8.50
C LEU A 192 -16.46 -0.58 -8.04
N GLU A 193 -17.43 -1.12 -8.81
CA GLU A 193 -18.83 -1.17 -8.38
C GLU A 193 -19.02 -1.94 -7.06
N PHE A 194 -18.30 -3.06 -6.86
CA PHE A 194 -18.39 -3.83 -5.62
C PHE A 194 -17.69 -3.14 -4.44
N ARG A 195 -16.59 -2.42 -4.68
CA ARG A 195 -15.93 -1.58 -3.66
C ARG A 195 -16.79 -0.41 -3.22
N LYS A 196 -17.46 0.27 -4.15
CA LYS A 196 -18.41 1.36 -3.85
C LYS A 196 -19.59 0.94 -2.95
N GLN A 197 -19.88 -0.36 -2.86
CA GLN A 197 -20.92 -0.90 -1.97
C GLN A 197 -20.42 -1.13 -0.54
N GLN A 198 -19.10 -1.09 -0.30
CA GLN A 198 -18.53 -1.29 1.02
C GLN A 198 -18.56 0.01 1.83
N ASP A 199 -18.75 -0.13 3.13
CA ASP A 199 -18.81 1.01 4.04
C ASP A 199 -17.47 1.77 4.09
N LEU A 200 -17.54 3.10 4.18
CA LEU A 200 -16.39 4.01 4.23
C LEU A 200 -15.51 4.06 2.97
N PHE A 201 -15.91 3.47 1.84
CA PHE A 201 -15.16 3.56 0.58
C PHE A 201 -15.01 5.02 0.10
N ILE A 202 -13.83 5.37 -0.42
CA ILE A 202 -13.48 6.71 -0.90
C ILE A 202 -13.30 6.69 -2.42
N GLU A 203 -12.26 5.99 -2.90
CA GLU A 203 -11.88 5.84 -4.31
C GLU A 203 -10.93 4.64 -4.45
N ASP A 204 -10.58 4.23 -5.67
CA ASP A 204 -9.50 3.25 -5.87
C ASP A 204 -8.15 3.83 -5.42
N SER A 205 -7.29 3.01 -4.81
CA SER A 205 -5.95 3.42 -4.36
C SER A 205 -4.92 3.49 -5.50
N PHE A 206 -5.27 2.96 -6.67
CA PHE A 206 -4.58 3.10 -7.95
C PHE A 206 -5.48 2.58 -9.08
N GLU A 207 -5.14 2.88 -10.33
CA GLU A 207 -5.88 2.32 -11.47
C GLU A 207 -5.69 0.80 -11.54
N SER A 208 -6.79 0.05 -11.43
CA SER A 208 -6.75 -1.42 -11.40
C SER A 208 -6.16 -2.00 -12.69
N ILE A 209 -5.19 -2.91 -12.53
CA ILE A 209 -4.65 -3.73 -13.61
C ILE A 209 -5.53 -4.98 -13.71
N SER A 210 -6.42 -4.98 -14.69
CA SER A 210 -7.24 -6.14 -15.06
C SER A 210 -6.65 -6.71 -16.36
N ALA A 211 -6.04 -7.90 -16.29
CA ALA A 211 -5.22 -8.42 -17.37
C ALA A 211 -5.42 -9.93 -17.60
N TYR A 212 -5.71 -10.30 -18.84
CA TYR A 212 -5.97 -11.66 -19.28
C TYR A 212 -4.86 -12.17 -20.22
N GLY A 213 -4.38 -13.39 -19.97
CA GLY A 213 -3.38 -14.05 -20.81
C GLY A 213 -2.14 -13.18 -21.05
N ALA A 214 -1.83 -12.90 -22.32
CA ALA A 214 -0.63 -12.16 -22.71
C ALA A 214 -0.54 -10.76 -22.10
N ASN A 215 -1.69 -10.10 -21.82
CA ASN A 215 -1.69 -8.78 -21.21
C ASN A 215 -1.14 -8.79 -19.79
N ALA A 216 -1.35 -9.90 -19.05
CA ALA A 216 -0.82 -10.05 -17.70
C ALA A 216 0.71 -10.09 -17.67
N SER A 217 1.39 -10.35 -18.80
CA SER A 217 2.85 -10.29 -18.88
C SER A 217 3.45 -8.87 -18.82
N MET A 218 2.60 -7.83 -18.77
CA MET A 218 3.01 -6.44 -18.61
C MET A 218 2.67 -5.95 -17.19
N PRO A 219 3.67 -5.74 -16.31
CA PRO A 219 3.45 -5.36 -14.91
C PRO A 219 2.69 -4.04 -14.70
N HIS A 220 2.63 -3.18 -15.72
CA HIS A 220 1.93 -1.89 -15.69
C HIS A 220 0.85 -1.80 -16.77
N TYR A 221 0.23 -2.94 -17.11
CA TYR A 221 -0.85 -3.00 -18.09
C TYR A 221 -2.04 -2.13 -17.66
N LYS A 222 -2.73 -1.54 -18.63
CA LYS A 222 -3.99 -0.83 -18.41
C LYS A 222 -5.05 -1.32 -19.40
N PRO A 223 -6.22 -1.78 -18.92
CA PRO A 223 -7.31 -2.16 -19.80
C PRO A 223 -7.80 -0.95 -20.63
N SER A 224 -8.32 -1.22 -21.83
CA SER A 224 -8.73 -0.18 -22.77
C SER A 224 -10.18 -0.34 -23.22
N HIS A 225 -10.92 0.77 -23.23
CA HIS A 225 -12.21 0.84 -23.92
C HIS A 225 -12.07 0.81 -25.45
N GLU A 226 -10.96 1.33 -25.97
CA GLU A 226 -10.71 1.43 -27.41
C GLU A 226 -10.31 0.08 -27.99
N ASN A 227 -9.52 -0.69 -27.25
CA ASN A 227 -9.03 -2.02 -27.64
C ASN A 227 -9.39 -3.06 -26.56
N PRO A 228 -10.69 -3.38 -26.39
CA PRO A 228 -11.12 -4.28 -25.32
C PRO A 228 -10.67 -5.71 -25.61
N VAL A 229 -10.01 -6.33 -24.63
CA VAL A 229 -9.66 -7.75 -24.68
C VAL A 229 -10.68 -8.55 -23.87
N LYS A 230 -11.24 -9.59 -24.50
CA LYS A 230 -12.19 -10.50 -23.87
C LYS A 230 -11.46 -11.50 -22.97
N VAL A 231 -12.05 -11.78 -21.82
CA VAL A 231 -11.60 -12.87 -20.95
C VAL A 231 -12.26 -14.14 -21.44
N GLU A 232 -11.46 -15.13 -21.85
CA GLU A 232 -11.94 -16.41 -22.37
C GLU A 232 -11.92 -17.49 -21.26
N PRO A 233 -12.71 -18.57 -21.37
CA PRO A 233 -12.75 -19.64 -20.37
C PRO A 233 -11.53 -20.59 -20.45
N ARG A 234 -10.31 -20.04 -20.43
CA ARG A 234 -9.03 -20.77 -20.47
C ARG A 234 -7.88 -19.91 -19.95
N GLY A 235 -6.84 -20.53 -19.40
CA GLY A 235 -5.65 -19.82 -18.92
C GLY A 235 -5.89 -19.03 -17.63
N LEU A 236 -5.05 -18.01 -17.44
CA LEU A 236 -4.99 -17.20 -16.23
C LEU A 236 -5.53 -15.77 -16.47
N TYR A 237 -6.12 -15.22 -15.40
CA TYR A 237 -6.51 -13.82 -15.30
C TYR A 237 -5.87 -13.21 -14.04
N LEU A 238 -5.24 -12.05 -14.19
CA LEU A 238 -4.61 -11.28 -13.13
C LEU A 238 -5.43 -10.02 -12.87
N ILE A 239 -5.76 -9.80 -11.61
CA ILE A 239 -6.34 -8.54 -11.12
C ILE A 239 -5.46 -8.00 -10.01
N ASP A 240 -4.92 -6.82 -10.23
CA ASP A 240 -4.20 -6.03 -9.24
C ASP A 240 -4.92 -4.71 -9.04
N SER A 241 -5.31 -4.47 -7.80
CA SER A 241 -6.32 -3.49 -7.48
C SER A 241 -6.31 -3.16 -5.99
N GLY A 242 -6.74 -1.95 -5.66
CA GLY A 242 -6.93 -1.56 -4.27
C GLY A 242 -7.93 -0.42 -4.13
N GLY A 243 -8.42 -0.25 -2.91
CA GLY A 243 -9.34 0.82 -2.51
C GLY A 243 -8.81 1.62 -1.33
N HIS A 244 -9.12 2.92 -1.33
CA HIS A 244 -9.11 3.75 -0.14
C HIS A 244 -10.45 3.65 0.57
N TYR A 245 -10.36 3.43 1.87
CA TYR A 245 -11.45 3.50 2.83
C TYR A 245 -11.06 4.49 3.93
N LEU A 246 -12.01 5.07 4.66
CA LEU A 246 -11.63 5.91 5.81
C LEU A 246 -10.88 5.13 6.90
N ASP A 247 -10.97 3.81 6.90
CA ASP A 247 -10.23 2.91 7.79
C ASP A 247 -8.97 2.29 7.17
N GLY A 248 -8.60 2.57 5.92
CA GLY A 248 -7.30 2.09 5.41
C GLY A 248 -7.11 2.21 3.89
N THR A 249 -5.88 1.98 3.44
CA THR A 249 -5.54 1.78 2.03
C THR A 249 -5.28 0.31 1.79
N THR A 250 -5.83 -0.22 0.70
CA THR A 250 -5.63 -1.61 0.29
C THR A 250 -4.85 -1.70 -1.01
N ASP A 251 -4.13 -2.80 -1.18
CA ASP A 251 -3.40 -3.19 -2.38
C ASP A 251 -3.36 -4.73 -2.46
N ILE A 252 -3.92 -5.29 -3.52
CA ILE A 252 -4.16 -6.73 -3.62
C ILE A 252 -4.08 -7.15 -5.09
N THR A 253 -3.10 -8.02 -5.36
CA THR A 253 -3.06 -8.82 -6.59
C THR A 253 -3.49 -10.26 -6.35
N ARG A 254 -4.45 -10.74 -7.16
CA ARG A 254 -4.74 -12.17 -7.33
C ARG A 254 -4.63 -12.55 -8.79
N THR A 255 -3.96 -13.68 -9.04
CA THR A 255 -4.02 -14.39 -10.30
C THR A 255 -4.90 -15.63 -10.11
N ILE A 256 -5.90 -15.82 -10.97
CA ILE A 256 -6.85 -16.94 -10.89
C ILE A 256 -6.90 -17.74 -12.19
N ALA A 257 -7.27 -19.01 -12.08
CA ALA A 257 -7.63 -19.84 -13.21
C ALA A 257 -9.03 -19.48 -13.71
N VAL A 258 -9.15 -19.15 -14.99
CA VAL A 258 -10.45 -18.88 -15.64
C VAL A 258 -10.89 -19.99 -16.59
N GLY A 259 -10.17 -21.11 -16.59
CA GLY A 259 -10.52 -22.32 -17.33
C GLY A 259 -9.35 -23.30 -17.44
N LYS A 260 -9.25 -24.01 -18.57
CA LYS A 260 -8.16 -24.98 -18.77
C LYS A 260 -6.80 -24.28 -18.81
N LEU A 261 -5.86 -24.75 -17.98
CA LEU A 261 -4.49 -24.25 -17.88
C LEU A 261 -3.49 -25.08 -18.69
N LYS A 262 -2.36 -24.47 -19.04
CA LYS A 262 -1.16 -25.14 -19.55
C LYS A 262 -0.25 -25.56 -18.39
N GLU A 263 0.57 -26.58 -18.61
CA GLU A 263 1.56 -27.04 -17.62
C GLU A 263 2.51 -25.92 -17.18
N GLU A 264 2.96 -25.08 -18.12
CA GLU A 264 3.85 -23.94 -17.83
C GLU A 264 3.17 -22.87 -16.95
N GLU A 265 1.87 -22.63 -17.14
CA GLU A 265 1.10 -21.67 -16.32
C GLU A 265 0.97 -22.16 -14.87
N ILE A 266 0.70 -23.46 -14.67
CA ILE A 266 0.64 -24.11 -13.36
C ILE A 266 2.02 -24.09 -12.68
N TYR A 267 3.07 -24.43 -13.43
CA TYR A 267 4.45 -24.43 -12.93
C TYR A 267 4.88 -23.04 -12.44
N HIS A 268 4.71 -22.00 -13.26
CA HIS A 268 5.05 -20.64 -12.87
C HIS A 268 4.18 -20.12 -11.73
N TYR A 269 2.88 -20.45 -11.72
CA TYR A 269 2.00 -20.04 -10.62
C TYR A 269 2.50 -20.60 -9.29
N THR A 270 2.81 -21.89 -9.27
CA THR A 270 3.29 -22.57 -8.08
C THR A 270 4.63 -21.98 -7.61
N LEU A 271 5.54 -21.61 -8.52
CA LEU A 271 6.79 -20.93 -8.15
C LEU A 271 6.56 -19.54 -7.53
N VAL A 272 5.62 -18.75 -8.06
CA VAL A 272 5.26 -17.45 -7.46
C VAL A 272 4.64 -17.66 -6.08
N LEU A 273 3.76 -18.64 -5.93
CA LEU A 273 3.18 -18.99 -4.63
C LEU A 273 4.27 -19.35 -3.61
N LYS A 274 5.26 -20.15 -3.98
CA LYS A 274 6.40 -20.46 -3.09
C LYS A 274 7.17 -19.21 -2.68
N ALA A 275 7.38 -18.27 -3.60
CA ALA A 275 8.04 -17.00 -3.29
C ALA A 275 7.22 -16.19 -2.28
N HIS A 276 5.90 -16.14 -2.46
CA HIS A 276 4.97 -15.45 -1.56
C HIS A 276 5.00 -16.07 -0.16
N ILE A 277 4.83 -17.40 -0.07
CA ILE A 277 4.85 -18.13 1.21
C ILE A 277 6.17 -17.89 1.95
N ASN A 278 7.31 -17.94 1.25
CA ASN A 278 8.60 -17.67 1.86
C ASN A 278 8.58 -16.32 2.61
N LEU A 279 8.17 -15.22 1.97
CA LEU A 279 8.19 -13.93 2.66
C LEU A 279 7.17 -13.88 3.81
N MET A 280 5.97 -14.42 3.60
CA MET A 280 4.92 -14.47 4.63
C MET A 280 5.34 -15.25 5.89
N GLU A 281 6.18 -16.28 5.75
CA GLU A 281 6.68 -17.10 6.85
C GLU A 281 8.04 -16.63 7.41
N ALA A 282 8.60 -15.54 6.87
CA ALA A 282 9.92 -15.06 7.27
C ALA A 282 9.97 -14.66 8.76
N LYS A 283 10.95 -15.23 9.47
CA LYS A 283 11.37 -14.82 10.81
C LYS A 283 12.80 -14.31 10.75
N PHE A 284 13.04 -13.10 11.20
CA PHE A 284 14.32 -12.41 10.99
C PHE A 284 14.71 -11.56 12.20
N LEU A 285 16.01 -11.31 12.39
CA LEU A 285 16.47 -10.46 13.49
C LEU A 285 16.07 -9.00 13.26
N GLU A 286 15.72 -8.31 14.34
CA GLU A 286 15.56 -6.86 14.35
C GLU A 286 16.79 -6.17 13.71
N GLY A 287 16.54 -5.14 12.90
CA GLY A 287 17.57 -4.46 12.11
C GLY A 287 17.85 -5.10 10.74
N THR A 288 17.14 -6.18 10.36
CA THR A 288 17.25 -6.76 9.02
C THR A 288 16.76 -5.80 7.94
N ASN A 289 17.59 -5.62 6.90
CA ASN A 289 17.24 -4.82 5.74
C ASN A 289 16.32 -5.55 4.77
N GLY A 290 15.39 -4.83 4.13
CA GLY A 290 14.47 -5.39 3.13
C GLY A 290 15.16 -6.02 1.91
N GLY A 291 16.41 -5.67 1.59
CA GLY A 291 17.19 -6.34 0.54
C GLY A 291 17.49 -7.82 0.83
N TYR A 292 17.66 -8.20 2.10
CA TYR A 292 17.85 -9.60 2.49
C TYR A 292 16.56 -10.41 2.32
N LEU A 293 15.44 -9.81 2.72
CA LEU A 293 14.12 -10.42 2.55
C LEU A 293 13.76 -10.57 1.06
N ASP A 294 14.10 -9.59 0.22
CA ASP A 294 13.93 -9.68 -1.24
C ASP A 294 14.70 -10.88 -1.84
N ALA A 295 15.96 -11.06 -1.46
CA ALA A 295 16.76 -12.20 -1.90
C ALA A 295 16.20 -13.53 -1.41
N PHE A 296 15.70 -13.57 -0.17
CA PHE A 296 15.06 -14.76 0.41
C PHE A 296 13.81 -15.16 -0.38
N THR A 297 12.92 -14.20 -0.67
CA THR A 297 11.72 -14.40 -1.50
C THR A 297 12.07 -14.94 -2.89
N ARG A 298 13.09 -14.34 -3.55
CA ARG A 298 13.48 -14.70 -4.92
C ARG A 298 14.21 -16.02 -5.03
N TYR A 299 14.79 -16.53 -3.95
CA TYR A 299 15.70 -17.67 -4.01
C TYR A 299 15.06 -18.90 -4.66
N CYS A 300 13.79 -19.18 -4.38
CA CYS A 300 13.06 -20.29 -5.00
C CYS A 300 12.90 -20.12 -6.53
N LEU A 301 12.76 -18.88 -7.02
CA LEU A 301 12.72 -18.55 -8.44
C LEU A 301 14.10 -18.68 -9.09
N TRP A 302 15.14 -18.19 -8.41
CA TRP A 302 16.52 -18.22 -8.90
C TRP A 302 17.08 -19.63 -9.06
N LYS A 303 16.67 -20.59 -8.20
CA LYS A 303 16.97 -22.02 -8.41
C LYS A 303 16.48 -22.54 -9.77
N ASN A 304 15.42 -21.93 -10.30
CA ASN A 304 14.81 -22.24 -11.59
C ASN A 304 15.24 -21.27 -12.70
N ARG A 305 16.17 -20.35 -12.41
CA ARG A 305 16.72 -19.34 -13.35
C ARG A 305 15.64 -18.39 -13.86
N ILE A 306 14.65 -18.13 -13.01
CA ILE A 306 13.54 -17.21 -13.24
C ILE A 306 13.71 -16.00 -12.31
N ASN A 307 13.29 -14.81 -12.77
CA ASN A 307 13.30 -13.58 -11.99
C ASN A 307 12.14 -12.66 -12.41
N PHE A 308 11.83 -11.66 -11.58
CA PHE A 308 10.94 -10.53 -11.91
C PHE A 308 11.64 -9.18 -11.73
N ASN A 309 11.21 -8.18 -12.51
CA ASN A 309 11.92 -6.91 -12.67
C ASN A 309 11.32 -5.73 -11.89
N HIS A 310 10.64 -6.01 -10.77
CA HIS A 310 10.19 -5.01 -9.79
C HIS A 310 10.64 -5.42 -8.38
N GLY A 311 10.41 -4.58 -7.37
CA GLY A 311 10.67 -4.95 -5.96
C GLY A 311 9.69 -6.02 -5.47
N THR A 312 10.06 -6.80 -4.46
CA THR A 312 9.13 -7.74 -3.81
C THR A 312 8.09 -7.02 -2.96
N GLY A 313 8.36 -5.79 -2.51
CA GLY A 313 7.37 -5.00 -1.81
C GLY A 313 7.75 -3.56 -1.50
N HIS A 314 6.73 -2.77 -1.15
CA HIS A 314 6.79 -1.37 -0.75
C HIS A 314 5.94 -1.12 0.48
N GLY A 315 6.23 -0.06 1.24
CA GLY A 315 5.34 0.34 2.32
C GLY A 315 3.98 0.81 1.79
N VAL A 316 2.95 0.72 2.63
CA VAL A 316 1.59 1.18 2.33
C VAL A 316 1.13 2.18 3.39
N GLY A 317 0.60 3.32 2.95
CA GLY A 317 0.10 4.38 3.83
C GLY A 317 -1.29 4.10 4.39
N HIS A 318 -1.59 4.62 5.58
CA HIS A 318 -2.92 4.51 6.17
C HIS A 318 -3.82 5.65 5.68
N VAL A 319 -4.69 5.35 4.70
CA VAL A 319 -5.51 6.34 3.97
C VAL A 319 -4.63 7.42 3.35
N LEU A 320 -3.53 7.02 2.75
CA LEU A 320 -2.53 7.84 2.05
C LEU A 320 -2.07 7.05 0.82
N ASN A 321 -0.95 7.45 0.22
CA ASN A 321 -0.39 6.79 -0.95
C ASN A 321 -0.24 5.27 -0.74
N VAL A 322 -0.64 4.50 -1.75
CA VAL A 322 -0.46 3.03 -1.76
C VAL A 322 1.02 2.65 -1.78
N HIS A 323 1.84 3.44 -2.48
CA HIS A 323 3.30 3.36 -2.45
C HIS A 323 3.87 4.38 -1.46
N GLU A 324 4.24 3.91 -0.27
CA GLU A 324 4.74 4.73 0.83
C GLU A 324 6.11 4.25 1.32
N GLY A 325 7.09 5.15 1.37
CA GLY A 325 8.39 4.88 2.00
C GLY A 325 8.40 5.20 3.50
N PRO A 326 9.55 5.01 4.16
CA PRO A 326 10.85 4.76 3.54
C PRO A 326 11.18 3.28 3.37
N GLN A 327 10.52 2.35 4.07
CA GLN A 327 10.81 0.93 3.99
C GLN A 327 10.52 0.35 2.60
N ARG A 328 11.31 -0.65 2.19
CA ARG A 328 11.17 -1.31 0.88
C ARG A 328 11.79 -2.70 0.92
N ILE A 329 11.12 -3.68 0.32
CA ILE A 329 11.66 -5.02 0.09
C ILE A 329 12.01 -5.11 -1.40
N ALA A 330 13.27 -4.85 -1.72
CA ALA A 330 13.73 -4.85 -3.11
C ALA A 330 15.24 -5.12 -3.18
N THR A 331 15.71 -5.61 -4.32
CA THR A 331 17.13 -5.94 -4.54
C THR A 331 18.08 -4.77 -4.30
N ALA A 332 17.65 -3.54 -4.63
CA ALA A 332 18.47 -2.35 -4.39
C ALA A 332 18.63 -2.01 -2.89
N GLY A 333 17.79 -2.57 -2.02
CA GLY A 333 17.69 -2.21 -0.60
C GLY A 333 17.42 -0.71 -0.38
N ASN A 334 17.50 -0.30 0.88
CA ASN A 334 17.72 1.08 1.29
C ASN A 334 18.36 1.09 2.70
N GLU A 335 18.50 2.22 3.36
CA GLU A 335 19.11 2.30 4.69
C GLU A 335 18.15 1.98 5.86
N TYR A 336 16.86 1.75 5.57
CA TYR A 336 15.81 1.58 6.57
C TYR A 336 15.55 0.08 6.80
N PRO A 337 15.86 -0.47 7.99
CA PRO A 337 15.50 -1.84 8.32
C PRO A 337 13.98 -2.01 8.40
N MET A 338 13.53 -3.26 8.36
CA MET A 338 12.14 -3.56 8.72
C MET A 338 11.96 -3.45 10.23
N GLU A 339 10.94 -2.71 10.65
CA GLU A 339 10.67 -2.39 12.05
C GLU A 339 9.19 -2.59 12.37
N VAL A 340 8.90 -2.84 13.65
CA VAL A 340 7.53 -3.06 14.13
C VAL A 340 6.59 -1.91 13.73
N GLY A 341 5.39 -2.28 13.30
CA GLY A 341 4.36 -1.35 12.83
C GLY A 341 4.50 -0.92 11.37
N MET A 342 5.57 -1.31 10.67
CA MET A 342 5.68 -1.08 9.23
C MET A 342 4.73 -1.99 8.46
N VAL A 343 3.83 -1.37 7.70
CA VAL A 343 2.92 -2.04 6.77
C VAL A 343 3.54 -2.06 5.38
N THR A 344 3.68 -3.23 4.77
CA THR A 344 4.45 -3.47 3.54
C THR A 344 3.78 -4.54 2.66
N SER A 345 3.93 -4.45 1.34
CA SER A 345 3.50 -5.50 0.40
C SER A 345 4.48 -6.68 0.34
N ASP A 346 3.94 -7.85 0.02
CA ASP A 346 4.64 -9.03 -0.47
C ASP A 346 3.99 -9.45 -1.77
N GLU A 347 4.64 -9.15 -2.89
CA GLU A 347 4.05 -9.18 -4.24
C GLU A 347 4.94 -9.85 -5.31
N PRO A 348 5.55 -11.03 -5.09
CA PRO A 348 6.37 -11.68 -6.09
C PRO A 348 5.56 -11.99 -7.37
N GLY A 349 6.27 -12.06 -8.50
CA GLY A 349 5.64 -12.36 -9.78
C GLY A 349 6.55 -13.05 -10.79
N ILE A 350 5.95 -13.50 -11.89
CA ILE A 350 6.60 -14.00 -13.10
C ILE A 350 5.83 -13.44 -14.30
N TYR A 351 6.55 -12.91 -15.29
CA TYR A 351 5.96 -12.32 -16.49
C TYR A 351 6.59 -12.91 -17.74
N ILE A 352 5.86 -13.78 -18.43
CA ILE A 352 6.30 -14.44 -19.66
C ILE A 352 5.74 -13.67 -20.85
N SER A 353 6.59 -12.87 -21.48
CA SER A 353 6.23 -11.98 -22.60
C SER A 353 5.37 -12.69 -23.65
N GLY A 354 4.17 -12.15 -23.90
CA GLY A 354 3.24 -12.68 -24.90
C GLY A 354 2.51 -13.97 -24.51
N SER A 355 2.66 -14.45 -23.27
CA SER A 355 2.02 -15.69 -22.78
C SER A 355 1.10 -15.43 -21.58
N HIS A 356 1.69 -15.21 -20.40
CA HIS A 356 0.97 -15.01 -19.15
C HIS A 356 1.82 -14.19 -18.17
N GLY A 357 1.17 -13.60 -17.19
CA GLY A 357 1.83 -13.08 -16.00
C GLY A 357 1.09 -13.52 -14.77
N ILE A 358 1.83 -13.70 -13.69
CA ILE A 358 1.34 -14.09 -12.39
C ILE A 358 1.96 -13.14 -11.39
N ARG A 359 1.12 -12.62 -10.50
CA ARG A 359 1.54 -11.99 -9.26
C ARG A 359 0.55 -12.42 -8.17
N ILE A 360 1.08 -12.69 -6.98
CA ILE A 360 0.31 -12.96 -5.78
C ILE A 360 0.77 -11.95 -4.77
N GLU A 361 -0.15 -11.10 -4.33
CA GLU A 361 0.18 -9.99 -3.45
C GLU A 361 -0.69 -9.95 -2.21
N SER A 362 -0.03 -9.84 -1.07
CA SER A 362 -0.68 -9.54 0.21
C SER A 362 0.05 -8.43 0.91
N ILE A 363 -0.68 -7.64 1.70
CA ILE A 363 -0.10 -6.66 2.60
C ILE A 363 0.02 -7.28 3.98
N MET A 364 1.13 -6.98 4.62
CA MET A 364 1.53 -7.51 5.91
C MET A 364 2.02 -6.37 6.82
N VAL A 365 1.98 -6.62 8.13
CA VAL A 365 2.55 -5.71 9.13
C VAL A 365 3.69 -6.41 9.87
N CYS A 366 4.82 -5.72 10.02
CA CYS A 366 5.94 -6.23 10.81
C CYS A 366 5.60 -6.16 12.30
N VAL A 367 5.78 -7.27 13.00
CA VAL A 367 5.48 -7.44 14.43
C VAL A 367 6.62 -8.15 15.14
N GLU A 368 6.67 -8.02 16.46
CA GLU A 368 7.58 -8.81 17.28
C GLU A 368 7.26 -10.31 17.16
N ASP A 369 8.31 -11.12 17.05
CA ASP A 369 8.25 -12.56 17.32
C ASP A 369 9.02 -12.83 18.63
N GLU A 370 9.81 -13.91 18.70
CA GLU A 370 10.45 -14.34 19.93
C GLU A 370 11.77 -13.60 20.22
N MET A 371 12.00 -13.25 21.49
CA MET A 371 13.32 -12.86 21.99
C MET A 371 14.11 -14.13 22.34
N THR A 372 15.29 -14.28 21.76
CA THR A 372 16.18 -15.44 22.00
C THR A 372 17.58 -15.00 22.44
N GLU A 373 18.50 -15.93 22.67
CA GLU A 373 19.91 -15.60 22.93
C GLU A 373 20.59 -14.87 21.76
N PHE A 374 20.01 -14.93 20.55
CA PHE A 374 20.52 -14.28 19.34
C PHE A 374 19.93 -12.89 19.09
N GLY A 375 19.01 -12.43 19.94
CA GLY A 375 18.34 -11.13 19.84
C GLY A 375 16.82 -11.23 19.61
N GLN A 376 16.20 -10.08 19.41
CA GLN A 376 14.77 -9.97 19.10
C GLN A 376 14.53 -10.40 17.65
N PHE A 377 13.69 -11.42 17.46
CA PHE A 377 13.18 -11.76 16.13
C PHE A 377 11.89 -10.98 15.85
N LEU A 378 11.70 -10.67 14.58
CA LEU A 378 10.51 -10.08 14.00
C LEU A 378 9.90 -11.07 13.00
N LYS A 379 8.63 -10.88 12.71
CA LYS A 379 7.89 -11.59 11.66
C LYS A 379 6.87 -10.69 10.99
N PHE A 380 6.14 -11.24 10.04
CA PHE A 380 5.03 -10.58 9.38
C PHE A 380 3.69 -11.18 9.78
N ASP A 381 2.74 -10.30 10.13
CA ASP A 381 1.33 -10.65 10.32
C ASP A 381 0.53 -10.22 9.09
N ASN A 382 -0.25 -11.13 8.54
CA ASN A 382 -1.05 -10.88 7.33
C ASN A 382 -2.21 -9.89 7.57
N LEU A 383 -2.39 -8.95 6.64
CA LEU A 383 -3.55 -8.04 6.59
C LEU A 383 -4.54 -8.41 5.48
N THR A 384 -4.06 -8.86 4.31
CA THR A 384 -4.93 -9.18 3.16
C THR A 384 -5.83 -10.40 3.41
N VAL A 385 -7.14 -10.25 3.20
CA VAL A 385 -8.13 -11.32 3.43
C VAL A 385 -8.83 -11.66 2.11
N VAL A 386 -8.14 -12.37 1.22
CA VAL A 386 -8.70 -12.87 -0.05
C VAL A 386 -8.08 -14.23 -0.36
N PRO A 387 -8.86 -15.30 -0.58
CA PRO A 387 -8.31 -16.62 -0.86
C PRO A 387 -7.32 -16.61 -2.04
N ILE A 388 -6.30 -17.45 -1.96
CA ILE A 388 -5.40 -17.75 -3.06
C ILE A 388 -5.97 -18.93 -3.83
N ASP A 389 -6.08 -18.80 -5.15
CA ASP A 389 -6.65 -19.83 -6.02
C ASP A 389 -5.77 -21.08 -6.03
N THR A 390 -6.34 -22.22 -5.63
CA THR A 390 -5.61 -23.48 -5.53
C THR A 390 -5.66 -24.33 -6.81
N ARG A 391 -6.50 -23.96 -7.78
CA ARG A 391 -6.62 -24.65 -9.08
C ARG A 391 -5.32 -24.64 -9.91
N PRO A 392 -4.55 -23.54 -9.98
CA PRO A 392 -3.27 -23.50 -10.68
C PRO A 392 -2.08 -24.03 -9.86
N VAL A 393 -2.29 -24.75 -8.76
CA VAL A 393 -1.21 -25.26 -7.89
C VAL A 393 -0.82 -26.70 -8.25
N ASP A 394 0.47 -26.91 -8.53
CA ASP A 394 1.08 -28.25 -8.57
C ASP A 394 1.61 -28.63 -7.19
N LYS A 395 0.85 -29.46 -6.47
CA LYS A 395 1.18 -29.94 -5.12
C LYS A 395 2.54 -30.64 -5.05
N SER A 396 3.00 -31.25 -6.14
CA SER A 396 4.29 -31.98 -6.13
C SER A 396 5.50 -31.05 -6.00
N LEU A 397 5.31 -29.75 -6.19
CA LEU A 397 6.34 -28.72 -6.03
C LEU A 397 6.28 -28.02 -4.66
N LEU A 398 5.24 -28.27 -3.87
CA LEU A 398 5.08 -27.75 -2.53
C LEU A 398 5.53 -28.78 -1.50
N SER A 399 6.13 -28.28 -0.42
CA SER A 399 6.34 -29.04 0.81
C SER A 399 5.03 -29.16 1.60
N ASP A 400 5.01 -30.09 2.55
CA ASP A 400 3.84 -30.27 3.43
C ASP A 400 3.54 -29.00 4.24
N ASP A 401 4.57 -28.27 4.66
CA ASP A 401 4.42 -27.00 5.39
C ASP A 401 3.81 -25.89 4.50
N GLU A 402 4.23 -25.78 3.23
CA GLU A 402 3.65 -24.82 2.28
C GLU A 402 2.18 -25.15 1.95
N ILE A 403 1.82 -26.44 1.88
CA ILE A 403 0.42 -26.87 1.70
C ILE A 403 -0.40 -26.52 2.95
N ALA A 404 0.12 -26.80 4.15
CA ALA A 404 -0.52 -26.44 5.40
C ALA A 404 -0.74 -24.93 5.51
N TRP A 405 0.27 -24.12 5.18
CA TRP A 405 0.16 -22.67 5.15
C TRP A 405 -0.95 -22.18 4.23
N LEU A 406 -1.03 -22.72 3.00
CA LEU A 406 -2.06 -22.31 2.03
C LEU A 406 -3.47 -22.67 2.52
N ASN A 407 -3.63 -23.87 3.09
CA ASN A 407 -4.89 -24.33 3.65
C ASN A 407 -5.31 -23.46 4.84
N ASP A 408 -4.39 -23.15 5.76
CA ASP A 408 -4.64 -22.28 6.91
C ASP A 408 -4.95 -20.83 6.49
N TYR A 409 -4.24 -20.30 5.49
CA TYR A 409 -4.51 -18.97 4.94
C TYR A 409 -5.90 -18.88 4.32
N ASN A 410 -6.28 -19.84 3.48
CA ASN A 410 -7.59 -19.86 2.84
C ASN A 410 -8.71 -20.10 3.86
N LYS A 411 -8.49 -20.93 4.88
CA LYS A 411 -9.41 -21.10 6.01
C LYS A 411 -9.60 -19.80 6.79
N MET A 412 -8.52 -19.07 7.08
CA MET A 412 -8.59 -17.75 7.72
C MET A 412 -9.41 -16.76 6.89
N CYS A 413 -9.25 -16.77 5.56
CA CYS A 413 -10.08 -15.97 4.66
C CYS A 413 -11.56 -16.37 4.75
N TYR A 414 -11.88 -17.66 4.76
CA TYR A 414 -13.26 -18.15 4.93
C TYR A 414 -13.88 -17.64 6.25
N GLU A 415 -13.17 -17.80 7.36
CA GLU A 415 -13.65 -17.43 8.70
C GLU A 415 -13.92 -15.93 8.82
N LYS A 416 -13.05 -15.10 8.23
CA LYS A 416 -13.20 -13.63 8.29
C LYS A 416 -14.25 -13.07 7.32
N LEU A 417 -14.43 -13.67 6.15
CA LEU A 417 -15.31 -13.13 5.10
C LEU A 417 -16.72 -13.73 5.13
N SER A 418 -16.88 -14.98 5.54
CA SER A 418 -18.18 -15.66 5.53
C SER A 418 -19.30 -14.94 6.31
N PRO A 419 -19.07 -14.22 7.42
CA PRO A 419 -20.12 -13.47 8.11
C PRO A 419 -20.75 -12.34 7.28
N TYR A 420 -20.08 -11.89 6.22
CA TYR A 420 -20.48 -10.74 5.39
C TYR A 420 -21.02 -11.15 4.01
N LEU A 421 -21.07 -12.46 3.75
CA LEU A 421 -21.48 -13.03 2.47
C LEU A 421 -22.67 -13.96 2.64
N SER A 422 -23.46 -14.11 1.58
CA SER A 422 -24.63 -14.99 1.56
C SER A 422 -24.89 -15.52 0.15
N GLY A 423 -25.75 -16.52 0.03
CA GLY A 423 -26.13 -17.09 -1.27
C GLY A 423 -24.94 -17.58 -2.09
N HIS A 424 -24.91 -17.22 -3.37
CA HIS A 424 -23.87 -17.68 -4.31
C HIS A 424 -22.47 -17.19 -3.94
N ASP A 425 -22.32 -16.00 -3.37
CA ASP A 425 -21.00 -15.48 -3.00
C ASP A 425 -20.38 -16.26 -1.84
N LEU A 426 -21.20 -16.68 -0.87
CA LEU A 426 -20.75 -17.52 0.24
C LEU A 426 -20.39 -18.94 -0.22
N GLU A 427 -21.15 -19.49 -1.16
CA GLU A 427 -20.84 -20.80 -1.74
C GLU A 427 -19.52 -20.74 -2.54
N TYR A 428 -19.35 -19.69 -3.34
CA TYR A 428 -18.10 -19.45 -4.06
C TYR A 428 -16.92 -19.36 -3.09
N LEU A 429 -17.03 -18.57 -2.01
CA LEU A 429 -15.98 -18.50 -0.99
C LEU A 429 -15.66 -19.87 -0.39
N ARG A 430 -16.69 -20.66 -0.05
CA ARG A 430 -16.50 -22.01 0.51
C ARG A 430 -15.73 -22.91 -0.46
N GLU A 431 -16.05 -22.85 -1.76
CA GLU A 431 -15.36 -23.62 -2.79
C GLU A 431 -13.89 -23.20 -2.91
N GLN A 432 -13.62 -21.89 -2.98
CA GLN A 432 -12.25 -21.37 -3.11
C GLN A 432 -11.38 -21.66 -1.88
N CYS A 433 -11.98 -21.91 -0.71
CA CYS A 433 -11.26 -22.17 0.53
C CYS A 433 -11.15 -23.66 0.87
N LYS A 434 -11.48 -24.57 -0.05
CA LYS A 434 -11.28 -26.01 0.19
C LYS A 434 -9.80 -26.34 0.32
N GLU A 435 -9.50 -27.16 1.31
CA GLU A 435 -8.17 -27.70 1.50
C GLU A 435 -7.75 -28.57 0.31
N ILE A 436 -6.46 -28.50 -0.02
CA ILE A 436 -5.87 -29.27 -1.10
C ILE A 436 -4.90 -30.33 -0.56
#